data_AF-A0A1Y4EZM9-F1
#
_entry.id   AF-A0A1Y4EZM9-F1
#
_cell.length_a   1.000
_cell.length_b   1.000
_cell.length_c   1.000
_cell.angle_alpha   90.00
_cell.angle_beta   90.00
_cell.angle_gamma   90.00
#
_symmetry.space_group_name_H-M   'P 1'
#
loop_
_entity.id
_entity.type
_entity.pdbx_description
1 polymer ?
#
loop_
_entity_poly.entity_id
_entity_poly.type
_entity_poly.pdbx_seq_one_letter_code
_entity_poly.pdbx_strand_id
1 'polypeptide(L)' 'MPNAHYIPRSQGGLGIEENVVTLCLDCHMRYDNGAGRERTKAEIKSYLEEIYPGWDESKLTYKKWGD' A
#
# COMPACT_ATOMS: atom_id res chain seq x y z
N MET A 1 13.90 1.96 -5.52
CA MET A 1 12.78 1.05 -5.24
C MET A 1 11.95 1.70 -4.14
N PRO A 2 10.64 1.93 -4.33
CA PRO A 2 9.77 2.49 -3.29
C PRO A 2 9.83 1.65 -2.01
N ASN A 3 9.73 2.33 -0.85
CA ASN A 3 9.96 1.77 0.49
C ASN A 3 8.96 0.65 0.80
N ALA A 4 7.69 0.97 1.06
CA ALA A 4 6.62 -0.01 1.24
C ALA A 4 5.48 0.23 0.25
N HIS A 5 4.82 -0.84 -0.22
CA HIS A 5 3.60 -0.71 -1.00
C HIS A 5 2.38 -1.15 -0.17
N TYR A 6 1.28 -0.41 -0.26
CA TYR A 6 0.01 -0.82 0.35
C TYR A 6 -0.52 -2.13 -0.26
N ILE A 7 -0.57 -2.22 -1.59
CA ILE A 7 -0.69 -3.48 -2.35
C ILE A 7 0.69 -3.87 -2.87
N PRO A 8 1.24 -5.04 -2.51
CA PRO A 8 2.57 -5.45 -2.92
C PRO A 8 2.63 -5.75 -4.43
N ARG A 9 3.81 -5.53 -5.03
CA ARG A 9 4.04 -5.81 -6.47
C ARG A 9 3.79 -7.27 -6.85
N SER A 10 4.05 -8.21 -5.94
CA SER A 10 3.76 -9.64 -6.16
C SER A 10 2.28 -9.93 -6.37
N GLN A 11 1.39 -9.00 -5.99
CA GLN A 11 -0.05 -9.04 -6.23
C GLN A 11 -0.51 -8.04 -7.31
N GLY A 12 0.43 -7.51 -8.09
CA GLY A 12 0.15 -6.54 -9.15
C GLY A 12 -0.01 -5.10 -8.67
N GLY A 13 0.34 -4.78 -7.42
CA GLY A 13 0.29 -3.40 -6.92
C GLY A 13 1.17 -2.44 -7.73
N LEU A 14 0.59 -1.30 -8.10
CA LEU A 14 1.23 -0.27 -8.91
C LEU A 14 2.29 0.50 -8.11
N GLY A 15 3.32 0.99 -8.80
CA GLY A 15 4.38 1.83 -8.20
C GLY A 15 4.05 3.33 -8.24
N ILE A 16 2.80 3.69 -7.92
CA ILE A 16 2.31 5.08 -7.89
C ILE A 16 2.27 5.63 -6.47
N GLU A 17 2.19 6.95 -6.32
CA GLU A 17 2.27 7.63 -5.02
C GLU A 17 1.12 7.21 -4.08
N GLU A 18 -0.06 6.92 -4.63
CA GLU A 18 -1.25 6.48 -3.90
C GLU A 18 -1.14 5.04 -3.38
N ASN A 19 -0.13 4.27 -3.81
CA ASN A 19 0.11 2.89 -3.35
C ASN A 19 1.42 2.75 -2.57
N VAL A 20 2.18 3.83 -2.35
CA VAL A 20 3.52 3.78 -1.74
C VAL A 20 3.57 4.65 -0.49
N VAL A 21 4.18 4.13 0.57
CA VAL A 21 4.44 4.88 1.80
C VAL A 21 5.87 4.68 2.29
N THR A 22 6.32 5.57 3.17
CA THR A 22 7.59 5.43 3.89
C THR A 22 7.30 4.96 5.31
N LEU A 23 7.86 3.81 5.67
CA LEU A 23 7.82 3.27 7.03
C LEU A 23 9.23 3.29 7.64
N CYS A 24 9.31 3.41 8.97
CA CYS A 24 10.56 3.09 9.66
C CYS A 24 10.86 1.57 9.53
N LEU A 25 12.10 1.17 9.78
CA LEU A 25 12.54 -0.23 9.63
C LEU A 25 11.65 -1.21 10.42
N ASP A 26 11.33 -0.88 11.66
CA ASP A 26 10.52 -1.75 12.53
C ASP A 26 9.08 -1.91 12.01
N CYS A 27 8.45 -0.81 11.59
CA CYS A 27 7.10 -0.83 11.02
C CYS A 27 7.09 -1.59 9.69
N HIS A 28 8.12 -1.40 8.86
CA HIS A 28 8.27 -2.10 7.59
C HIS A 28 8.40 -3.61 7.80
N MET A 29 9.26 -4.04 8.73
CA MET A 29 9.44 -5.46 9.06
C MET A 29 8.16 -6.09 9.60
N ARG A 30 7.42 -5.37 10.47
CA ARG A 30 6.13 -5.84 10.99
C ARG A 30 5.08 -5.99 9.89
N TYR A 31 5.06 -5.06 8.94
CA TYR A 31 4.10 -5.08 7.83
C TYR A 31 4.36 -6.23 6.87
N ASP A 32 5.62 -6.50 6.53
CA ASP A 32 5.99 -7.57 5.61
C ASP A 32 5.84 -8.97 6.23
N ASN A 33 6.23 -9.14 7.51
CA ASN A 33 6.50 -10.48 8.08
C ASN A 33 5.72 -10.83 9.35
N GLY A 34 4.89 -9.94 9.91
CA GLY A 34 4.39 -10.09 11.27
C GLY A 34 2.86 -10.26 11.42
N ALA A 35 2.45 -10.71 12.62
CA ALA A 35 1.05 -10.74 13.06
C ALA A 35 0.39 -9.33 13.15
N GLY A 36 1.19 -8.26 13.07
CA GLY A 36 0.72 -6.87 13.07
C GLY A 36 0.33 -6.31 11.71
N ARG A 37 0.41 -7.11 10.64
CA ARG A 37 0.17 -6.68 9.25
C ARG A 37 -1.16 -5.95 9.07
N GLU A 38 -2.26 -6.52 9.57
CA GLU A 38 -3.61 -5.93 9.40
C GLU A 38 -3.73 -4.56 10.05
N ARG A 39 -3.15 -4.38 11.24
CA ARG A 39 -3.15 -3.09 11.91
C ARG A 39 -2.35 -2.05 11.14
N THR A 40 -1.12 -2.38 10.74
CA THR A 40 -0.29 -1.45 9.97
C THR A 40 -0.90 -1.17 8.59
N LYS A 41 -1.55 -2.16 7.97
CA LYS A 41 -2.30 -1.98 6.72
C LYS A 41 -3.43 -0.95 6.87
N ALA A 42 -4.20 -1.06 7.97
CA ALA A 42 -5.28 -0.13 8.26
C ALA A 42 -4.75 1.29 8.52
N GLU A 43 -3.66 1.44 9.27
CA GLU A 43 -3.00 2.73 9.51
C GLU A 43 -2.50 3.37 8.19
N ILE A 44 -1.92 2.58 7.29
CA ILE A 44 -1.49 3.03 5.95
C ILE A 44 -2.70 3.47 5.11
N LYS A 45 -3.79 2.68 5.11
CA LYS A 45 -5.00 3.02 4.36
C LYS A 45 -5.58 4.36 4.81
N SER A 46 -5.77 4.54 6.12
CA SER A 46 -6.31 5.79 6.66
C SER A 46 -5.43 7.00 6.29
N TYR A 47 -4.11 6.84 6.35
CA TYR A 47 -3.19 7.90 5.92
C TYR A 47 -3.33 8.24 4.44
N LEU A 48 -3.40 7.24 3.55
CA LEU A 48 -3.54 7.45 2.11
C LEU A 48 -4.89 8.08 1.74
N GLU A 49 -5.99 7.66 2.39
CA GLU A 49 -7.32 8.25 2.22
C GLU A 49 -7.38 9.71 2.69
N GLU A 50 -6.60 10.08 3.71
CA GLU A 50 -6.52 11.46 4.21
C GLU A 50 -5.78 12.39 3.24
N ILE A 51 -4.64 11.94 2.68
CA ILE A 51 -3.78 12.80 1.85
C ILE A 51 -4.16 12.82 0.36
N TYR A 52 -4.88 11.81 -0.13
CA TYR A 52 -5.35 11.73 -1.51
C TYR A 52 -6.88 11.75 -1.57
N PRO A 53 -7.51 12.92 -1.77
CA PRO A 53 -8.96 13.01 -1.97
C PRO A 53 -9.42 12.13 -3.13
N GLY A 54 -10.36 11.22 -2.88
CA GLY A 54 -10.84 10.26 -3.88
C GLY A 54 -9.92 9.05 -4.09
N TRP A 55 -9.03 8.76 -3.13
CA TRP A 55 -8.27 7.53 -3.08
C TRP A 55 -9.18 6.31 -3.24
N ASP A 56 -8.83 5.43 -4.17
CA ASP A 56 -9.63 4.29 -4.57
C ASP A 56 -8.72 3.06 -4.70
N GLU A 57 -8.83 2.16 -3.73
CA GLU A 57 -8.07 0.92 -3.65
C GLU A 57 -8.16 0.09 -4.95
N SER A 58 -9.29 0.15 -5.66
CA SER A 58 -9.52 -0.63 -6.89
C SER A 58 -8.66 -0.19 -8.08
N LYS A 59 -8.05 1.01 -7.99
CA LYS A 59 -7.14 1.57 -8.98
C LYS A 59 -5.67 1.25 -8.71
N LEU A 60 -5.36 0.64 -7.57
CA LEU A 60 -3.97 0.43 -7.14
C LEU A 60 -3.34 -0.86 -7.67
N THR A 61 -4.11 -1.70 -8.36
CA THR A 61 -3.64 -2.97 -8.94
C THR A 61 -3.61 -2.88 -10.45
N TYR A 62 -2.53 -3.35 -11.07
CA TYR A 62 -2.39 -3.47 -12.51
C TYR A 62 -3.47 -4.37 -13.11
N LYS A 63 -4.16 -3.87 -14.12
CA LYS A 63 -5.15 -4.61 -14.91
C LYS A 63 -4.66 -4.67 -16.35
N LYS A 64 -4.30 -5.88 -16.81
CA LYS A 64 -3.86 -6.09 -18.21
C LYS A 64 -5.00 -5.85 -19.20
N TRP A 65 -6.21 -6.21 -18.78
CA TRP A 65 -7.44 -6.04 -19.53
C TRP A 65 -8.37 -5.19 -18.66
N GLY A 66 -8.90 -4.11 -19.21
CA GLY A 66 -10.01 -3.37 -18.61
C GLY A 66 -11.30 -3.73 -19.31
N ASP A 67 -12.44 -3.50 -18.65
CA ASP A 67 -13.67 -3.20 -19.40
C ASP A 67 -13.51 -1.87 -20.15
#